data_AF-T1KG09-F1
#
_entry.id   AF-T1KG09-F1
#
_cell.length_a   1.000
_cell.length_b   1.000
_cell.length_c   1.000
_cell.angle_alpha   90.00
_cell.angle_beta   90.00
_cell.angle_gamma   90.00
#
_symmetry.space_group_name_H-M   'P 1'
#
loop_
_entity.id
_entity.type
_entity.pdbx_description
1 polymer ?
#
loop_
_entity_poly.entity_id
_entity_poly.type
_entity_poly.pdbx_seq_one_letter_code
_entity_poly.pdbx_strand_id
1 'polypeptide(L)'
;MAHNLLVQKAGGVCIADEVQAGFGRIGSSLWTFLHSNNDVIPDIVTLGKPIGNVSFEALGAEYFNTYGGKPCSMAVANAVLDVIEKENILKNAAIVGSFLIESLEKLADKYQVIGNVRGCGLFIGVELVCERTSKRPANHLAEWVVRHFRDERIIMSTEGKYSNVLNFKPPMTFNMEDAQNWITVFTSIMKQIETEEVASSSRSSTRTSSVDSLVSNCCRCEQQHRLHRLLAFDPKNECRVIFADWFRFPSCCVCICYDLPESNIFYRTTKRKKTLPKEETLRLREHIGKSCTLFFKDDPLKIVKGDGQYMYDEIGTKYLDCINNVAHVGHCNPHINRAFARQMSLIYTNSRYLHDAMVIYAKRLTQYFPQNLSVCYFVNSGSEANDLAFRLARAHTKHKDVIAVDSAYHGHLTSVVEISPYKFENIKGHKKKNWAPLPCNYRGKFNKDEYDDDEVIGKLYANDVAKSIENHEKGRAIGAFISESMLSCGQVIPPKGYLKEVYR
;
A
#
# COMPACT_ATOMS: atom_id res chain seq x y z
N MET A 1 -20.84 8.67 -33.39
CA MET A 1 -22.08 8.78 -32.57
C MET A 1 -22.04 7.72 -31.48
N ALA A 2 -22.21 8.16 -30.22
CA ALA A 2 -22.46 7.43 -28.97
C ALA A 2 -21.52 6.27 -28.54
N HIS A 3 -20.83 6.56 -27.44
CA HIS A 3 -19.89 5.78 -26.63
C HIS A 3 -20.45 4.43 -26.18
N ASN A 4 -19.66 3.37 -26.34
CA ASN A 4 -20.23 2.04 -26.42
C ASN A 4 -19.31 1.01 -25.76
N LEU A 5 -19.83 0.41 -24.69
CA LEU A 5 -19.11 -0.20 -23.60
C LEU A 5 -18.55 -1.64 -23.93
N LEU A 6 -17.23 -1.89 -24.23
CA LEU A 6 -16.55 -3.22 -24.45
C LEU A 6 -16.87 -4.39 -23.47
N VAL A 7 -16.41 -4.41 -22.21
CA VAL A 7 -16.58 -5.53 -21.25
C VAL A 7 -18.05 -5.71 -20.91
N GLN A 8 -18.78 -4.62 -20.68
CA GLN A 8 -20.21 -4.68 -20.34
C GLN A 8 -21.02 -5.16 -21.55
N LYS A 9 -20.68 -4.77 -22.78
CA LYS A 9 -21.31 -5.34 -24.00
C LYS A 9 -21.03 -6.82 -24.17
N ALA A 10 -19.88 -7.31 -23.72
CA ALA A 10 -19.56 -8.73 -23.73
C ALA A 10 -20.27 -9.52 -22.63
N GLY A 11 -21.07 -8.86 -21.78
CA GLY A 11 -21.81 -9.47 -20.67
C GLY A 11 -20.96 -9.72 -19.42
N GLY A 12 -19.75 -9.15 -19.35
CA GLY A 12 -18.89 -9.17 -18.16
C GLY A 12 -19.15 -7.98 -17.23
N VAL A 13 -18.57 -8.03 -16.03
CA VAL A 13 -18.58 -6.91 -15.08
C VAL A 13 -17.18 -6.32 -14.87
N CYS A 14 -17.11 -5.04 -14.54
CA CYS A 14 -15.87 -4.32 -14.29
C CYS A 14 -15.61 -4.13 -12.80
N ILE A 15 -14.44 -4.57 -12.34
CA ILE A 15 -14.01 -4.52 -10.94
C ILE A 15 -12.86 -3.51 -10.83
N ALA A 16 -13.07 -2.46 -10.03
CA ALA A 16 -12.04 -1.53 -9.62
C ALA A 16 -11.41 -1.98 -8.29
N ASP A 17 -10.14 -2.39 -8.35
CA ASP A 17 -9.35 -2.72 -7.17
C ASP A 17 -8.73 -1.43 -6.59
N GLU A 18 -9.31 -0.97 -5.48
CA GLU A 18 -8.91 0.25 -4.77
C GLU A 18 -8.16 -0.08 -3.47
N VAL A 19 -7.69 -1.33 -3.29
CA VAL A 19 -6.98 -1.77 -2.08
C VAL A 19 -5.71 -0.94 -1.84
N GLN A 20 -4.99 -0.60 -2.91
CA GLN A 20 -3.72 0.11 -2.82
C GLN A 20 -3.87 1.62 -2.93
N ALA A 21 -4.69 2.09 -3.87
CA ALA A 21 -4.79 3.50 -4.28
C ALA A 21 -6.05 4.22 -3.76
N GLY A 22 -6.96 3.54 -3.05
CA GLY A 22 -8.16 4.18 -2.50
C GLY A 22 -7.88 5.11 -1.31
N PHE A 23 -8.97 5.63 -0.74
CA PHE A 23 -8.98 6.47 0.46
C PHE A 23 -8.14 7.75 0.37
N GLY A 24 -8.20 8.43 -0.77
CA GLY A 24 -7.65 9.78 -0.91
C GLY A 24 -6.15 9.81 -1.21
N ARG A 25 -5.53 8.65 -1.43
CA ARG A 25 -4.10 8.47 -1.67
C ARG A 25 -3.53 9.37 -2.77
N ILE A 26 -4.29 9.54 -3.85
CA ILE A 26 -3.95 10.39 -5.00
C ILE A 26 -4.21 11.89 -4.78
N GLY A 27 -4.85 12.26 -3.67
CA GLY A 27 -5.13 13.64 -3.27
C GLY A 27 -6.31 14.31 -3.97
N SER A 28 -6.56 14.04 -5.26
CA SER A 28 -7.66 14.70 -6.00
C SER A 28 -9.06 14.20 -5.66
N SER A 29 -9.19 12.95 -5.23
CA SER A 29 -10.46 12.27 -4.96
C SER A 29 -10.26 11.14 -3.97
N LEU A 30 -11.34 10.70 -3.30
CA LEU A 30 -11.25 9.58 -2.36
C LEU A 30 -10.95 8.25 -3.08
N TRP A 31 -11.48 8.08 -4.29
CA TRP A 31 -11.27 6.90 -5.13
C TRP A 31 -10.48 7.25 -6.39
N THR A 32 -9.57 6.36 -6.79
CA THR A 32 -8.68 6.55 -7.92
C THR A 32 -9.37 6.34 -9.27
N PHE A 33 -10.38 5.49 -9.37
CA PHE A 33 -11.17 5.37 -10.61
C PHE A 33 -11.85 6.70 -11.01
N LEU A 34 -12.04 7.63 -10.07
CA LEU A 34 -12.55 8.98 -10.33
C LEU A 34 -11.48 9.98 -10.77
N HIS A 35 -10.18 9.67 -10.61
CA HIS A 35 -9.07 10.59 -10.85
C HIS A 35 -9.00 11.11 -12.29
N SER A 36 -9.09 10.18 -13.24
CA SER A 36 -8.82 10.48 -14.65
C SER A 36 -10.07 10.78 -15.45
N ASN A 37 -11.27 10.43 -14.95
CA ASN A 37 -12.56 10.66 -15.60
C ASN A 37 -13.72 10.41 -14.62
N ASN A 38 -14.58 11.41 -14.38
CA ASN A 38 -15.81 11.26 -13.57
C ASN A 38 -16.86 10.33 -14.22
N ASP A 39 -16.65 9.91 -15.47
CA ASP A 39 -17.57 9.06 -16.24
C ASP A 39 -17.30 7.55 -16.06
N VAL A 40 -16.22 7.16 -15.39
CA VAL A 40 -15.88 5.74 -15.20
C VAL A 40 -16.55 5.25 -13.92
N ILE A 41 -17.55 4.39 -14.08
CA ILE A 41 -18.28 3.80 -12.96
C ILE A 41 -18.12 2.28 -13.04
N PRO A 42 -17.30 1.66 -12.17
CA PRO A 42 -17.21 0.20 -12.10
C PRO A 42 -18.53 -0.42 -11.63
N ASP A 43 -18.73 -1.70 -11.95
CA ASP A 43 -19.82 -2.49 -11.41
C ASP A 43 -19.53 -2.90 -9.96
N ILE A 44 -18.25 -3.21 -9.65
CA ILE A 44 -17.79 -3.60 -8.31
C ILE A 44 -16.57 -2.77 -7.92
N VAL A 45 -16.55 -2.26 -6.68
CA VAL A 45 -15.33 -1.71 -6.06
C VAL A 45 -14.89 -2.61 -4.93
N THR A 46 -13.60 -2.97 -4.91
CA THR A 46 -12.98 -3.74 -3.83
C THR A 46 -12.04 -2.87 -3.01
N LEU A 47 -12.16 -2.97 -1.69
CA LEU A 47 -11.42 -2.20 -0.70
C LEU A 47 -10.73 -3.16 0.27
N GLY A 48 -9.61 -2.72 0.84
CA GLY A 48 -8.83 -3.53 1.78
C GLY A 48 -8.28 -2.74 2.96
N LYS A 49 -7.23 -3.28 3.58
CA LYS A 49 -6.54 -2.71 4.76
C LYS A 49 -7.56 -2.50 5.91
N PRO A 50 -7.44 -1.55 6.88
CA PRO A 50 -8.35 -1.52 8.03
C PRO A 50 -9.79 -1.08 7.69
N ILE A 51 -10.14 -1.00 6.40
CA ILE A 51 -11.36 -0.38 5.88
C ILE A 51 -12.10 -1.32 4.90
N GLY A 52 -11.71 -2.61 4.86
CA GLY A 52 -12.11 -3.60 3.86
C GLY A 52 -13.61 -3.73 3.60
N ASN A 53 -13.99 -3.68 2.32
CA ASN A 53 -15.37 -3.76 1.85
C ASN A 53 -15.42 -4.14 0.35
N VAL A 54 -16.53 -4.70 -0.11
CA VAL A 54 -16.89 -4.89 -1.53
C VAL A 54 -18.24 -4.23 -1.76
N SER A 55 -18.38 -3.42 -2.82
CA SER A 55 -19.68 -2.83 -3.19
C SER A 55 -20.28 -3.49 -4.42
N PHE A 56 -21.47 -4.09 -4.30
CA PHE A 56 -22.22 -4.68 -5.43
C PHE A 56 -23.70 -4.94 -5.07
N GLU A 57 -24.57 -4.99 -6.07
CA GLU A 57 -25.98 -5.37 -5.90
C GLU A 57 -26.14 -6.80 -5.37
N ALA A 58 -26.99 -6.99 -4.37
CA ALA A 58 -27.07 -8.25 -3.65
C ALA A 58 -27.62 -9.40 -4.52
N LEU A 59 -26.86 -10.49 -4.64
CA LEU A 59 -27.35 -11.74 -5.22
C LEU A 59 -27.78 -12.67 -4.08
N GLY A 60 -29.02 -13.18 -4.17
CA GLY A 60 -29.82 -13.81 -3.09
C GLY A 60 -29.32 -15.11 -2.44
N ALA A 61 -28.01 -15.35 -2.38
CA ALA A 61 -27.41 -16.39 -1.54
C ALA A 61 -27.03 -15.82 -0.17
N GLU A 62 -27.27 -16.57 0.91
CA GLU A 62 -26.82 -16.21 2.24
C GLU A 62 -25.29 -16.01 2.24
N TYR A 63 -24.83 -14.85 2.73
CA TYR A 63 -23.41 -14.57 2.91
C TYR A 63 -23.08 -14.41 4.38
N PHE A 64 -22.03 -15.11 4.81
CA PHE A 64 -21.48 -14.99 6.15
C PHE A 64 -19.96 -14.91 6.10
N ASN A 65 -19.39 -14.00 6.88
CA ASN A 65 -17.97 -13.91 7.15
C ASN A 65 -17.78 -13.80 8.67
N THR A 66 -17.04 -14.75 9.26
CA THR A 66 -16.83 -14.81 10.72
C THR A 66 -16.25 -13.52 11.29
N TYR A 67 -15.38 -12.86 10.52
CA TYR A 67 -14.62 -11.70 10.97
C TYR A 67 -14.95 -10.40 10.22
N GLY A 68 -15.61 -10.50 9.07
CA GLY A 68 -16.09 -9.38 8.29
C GLY A 68 -17.25 -8.65 8.98
N GLY A 69 -17.18 -7.32 9.01
CA GLY A 69 -18.26 -6.47 9.52
C GLY A 69 -18.41 -6.45 11.05
N LYS A 70 -17.40 -6.91 11.80
CA LYS A 70 -17.45 -6.88 13.27
C LYS A 70 -17.55 -5.44 13.80
N PRO A 71 -18.25 -5.20 14.92
CA PRO A 71 -18.38 -3.87 15.52
C PRO A 71 -17.06 -3.14 15.72
N CYS A 72 -16.03 -3.83 16.21
CA CYS A 72 -14.70 -3.23 16.43
C CYS A 72 -14.05 -2.74 15.13
N SER A 73 -14.19 -3.50 14.04
CA SER A 73 -13.65 -3.12 12.73
C SER A 73 -14.43 -1.94 12.14
N MET A 74 -15.75 -1.90 12.32
CA MET A 74 -16.59 -0.79 11.86
C MET A 74 -16.34 0.49 12.65
N ALA A 75 -16.05 0.39 13.94
CA ALA A 75 -15.64 1.54 14.77
C ALA A 75 -14.29 2.10 14.30
N VAL A 76 -13.31 1.22 14.01
CA VAL A 76 -12.02 1.61 13.42
C VAL A 76 -12.21 2.27 12.07
N ALA A 77 -13.01 1.67 11.18
CA ALA A 77 -13.23 2.18 9.83
C ALA A 77 -13.91 3.57 9.84
N ASN A 78 -14.91 3.78 10.71
CA ASN A 78 -15.49 5.11 10.93
C ASN A 78 -14.47 6.12 11.48
N ALA A 79 -13.63 5.72 12.42
CA ALA A 79 -12.59 6.60 12.95
C ALA A 79 -11.53 6.97 11.89
N VAL A 80 -11.23 6.06 10.95
CA VAL A 80 -10.38 6.38 9.80
C VAL A 80 -11.05 7.41 8.90
N LEU A 81 -12.34 7.27 8.59
CA LEU A 81 -13.07 8.27 7.81
C LEU A 81 -13.11 9.63 8.52
N ASP A 82 -13.30 9.66 9.85
CA ASP A 82 -13.22 10.89 10.63
C ASP A 82 -11.87 11.60 10.46
N VAL A 83 -10.77 10.85 10.48
CA VAL A 83 -9.42 11.41 10.29
C VAL A 83 -9.27 11.94 8.87
N ILE A 84 -9.71 11.18 7.86
CA ILE A 84 -9.64 11.61 6.45
C ILE A 84 -10.39 12.93 6.25
N GLU A 85 -11.58 13.06 6.82
CA GLU A 85 -12.43 14.25 6.69
C GLU A 85 -11.90 15.44 7.50
N LYS A 86 -11.50 15.23 8.76
CA LYS A 86 -11.16 16.32 9.70
C LYS A 86 -9.72 16.83 9.55
N GLU A 87 -8.79 15.96 9.15
CA GLU A 87 -7.37 16.29 9.06
C GLU A 87 -6.93 16.70 7.63
N ASN A 88 -7.88 16.95 6.72
CA ASN A 88 -7.62 17.38 5.35
C ASN A 88 -6.64 16.46 4.59
N ILE A 89 -6.75 15.15 4.81
CA ILE A 89 -5.81 14.15 4.31
C ILE A 89 -5.61 14.20 2.79
N LEU A 90 -6.69 14.40 2.03
CA LEU A 90 -6.64 14.51 0.57
C LEU A 90 -5.83 15.73 0.13
N LYS A 91 -6.08 16.88 0.76
CA LYS A 91 -5.38 18.13 0.46
C LYS A 91 -3.89 18.02 0.80
N ASN A 92 -3.54 17.38 1.93
CA ASN A 92 -2.15 17.10 2.27
C ASN A 92 -1.48 16.25 1.18
N ALA A 93 -2.11 15.14 0.79
CA ALA A 93 -1.55 14.25 -0.24
C ALA A 93 -1.37 14.94 -1.59
N ALA A 94 -2.31 15.80 -1.99
CA ALA A 94 -2.19 16.59 -3.21
C ALA A 94 -0.99 17.56 -3.14
N ILE A 95 -0.89 18.37 -2.08
CA ILE A 95 0.16 19.40 -1.94
C ILE A 95 1.55 18.76 -1.84
N VAL A 96 1.70 17.78 -0.94
CA VAL A 96 2.99 17.12 -0.70
C VAL A 96 3.40 16.26 -1.90
N GLY A 97 2.43 15.56 -2.51
CA GLY A 97 2.65 14.76 -3.71
C GLY A 97 3.13 15.61 -4.89
N SER A 98 2.48 16.75 -5.17
CA SER A 98 2.92 17.68 -6.22
C SER A 98 4.34 18.17 -5.99
N PHE A 99 4.68 18.58 -4.76
CA PHE A 99 6.05 19.00 -4.43
C PHE A 99 7.08 17.88 -4.70
N LEU A 100 6.78 16.64 -4.29
CA LEU A 100 7.67 15.50 -4.51
C LEU A 100 7.86 15.22 -6.00
N ILE A 101 6.77 15.16 -6.78
CA ILE A 101 6.82 14.89 -8.22
C ILE A 101 7.61 15.97 -8.94
N GLU A 102 7.30 17.25 -8.73
CA GLU A 102 8.02 18.38 -9.36
C GLU A 102 9.52 18.39 -9.00
N SER A 103 9.86 18.05 -7.75
CA SER A 103 11.25 17.97 -7.31
C SER A 103 11.98 16.78 -7.94
N LEU A 104 11.31 15.64 -8.04
CA LEU A 104 11.82 14.43 -8.68
C LEU A 104 12.01 14.60 -10.19
N GLU A 105 11.12 15.31 -10.87
CA GLU A 105 11.24 15.64 -12.29
C GLU A 105 12.46 16.54 -12.54
N LYS A 106 12.68 17.57 -11.72
CA LYS A 106 13.90 18.40 -11.78
C LYS A 106 15.17 17.58 -11.54
N LEU A 107 15.13 16.61 -10.62
CA LEU A 107 16.25 15.69 -10.42
C LEU A 107 16.42 14.76 -11.62
N ALA A 108 15.34 14.33 -12.26
CA ALA A 108 15.40 13.56 -13.48
C ALA A 108 16.09 14.37 -14.59
N ASP A 109 15.78 15.65 -14.79
CA ASP A 109 16.48 16.46 -15.80
C ASP A 109 18.01 16.48 -15.61
N LYS A 110 18.47 16.41 -14.36
CA LYS A 110 19.89 16.42 -14.00
C LYS A 110 20.55 15.04 -14.06
N TYR A 111 19.93 14.02 -13.47
CA TYR A 111 20.55 12.71 -13.24
C TYR A 111 20.04 11.67 -14.23
N GLN A 112 20.90 11.26 -15.17
CA GLN A 112 20.55 10.34 -16.27
C GLN A 112 20.00 8.99 -15.81
N VAL A 113 20.42 8.57 -14.61
CA VAL A 113 20.01 7.32 -13.98
C VAL A 113 18.52 7.26 -13.61
N ILE A 114 17.87 8.42 -13.45
CA ILE A 114 16.42 8.53 -13.28
C ILE A 114 15.80 8.47 -14.67
N GLY A 115 15.14 7.36 -14.99
CA GLY A 115 14.54 7.14 -16.31
C GLY A 115 13.14 7.71 -16.42
N ASN A 116 12.32 7.56 -15.38
CA ASN A 116 10.96 8.09 -15.36
C ASN A 116 10.48 8.33 -13.92
N VAL A 117 9.78 9.44 -13.72
CA VAL A 117 9.03 9.76 -12.51
C VAL A 117 7.55 9.69 -12.88
N ARG A 118 6.74 9.04 -12.04
CA ARG A 118 5.31 8.87 -12.27
C ARG A 118 4.56 8.70 -10.96
N GLY A 119 3.26 8.95 -10.99
CA GLY A 119 2.38 8.79 -9.84
C GLY A 119 1.55 10.04 -9.58
N CYS A 120 0.72 9.98 -8.55
CA CYS A 120 -0.13 11.09 -8.13
C CYS A 120 -0.32 11.06 -6.61
N GLY A 121 -0.42 12.23 -5.99
CA GLY A 121 -0.51 12.35 -4.54
C GLY A 121 0.64 11.65 -3.83
N LEU A 122 0.34 10.86 -2.80
CA LEU A 122 1.34 10.07 -2.04
C LEU A 122 1.43 8.63 -2.56
N PHE A 123 1.46 8.47 -3.89
CA PHE A 123 1.60 7.21 -4.60
C PHE A 123 2.51 7.44 -5.82
N ILE A 124 3.81 7.35 -5.59
CA ILE A 124 4.84 7.80 -6.54
C ILE A 124 5.82 6.66 -6.82
N GLY A 125 6.22 6.52 -8.08
CA GLY A 125 7.27 5.63 -8.55
C GLY A 125 8.41 6.40 -9.19
N VAL A 126 9.65 6.08 -8.80
CA VAL A 126 10.87 6.60 -9.44
C VAL A 126 11.61 5.44 -10.07
N GLU A 127 11.60 5.39 -11.38
CA GLU A 127 12.21 4.31 -12.14
C GLU A 127 13.68 4.62 -12.44
N LEU A 128 14.57 3.74 -11.98
CA LEU A 128 16.00 3.83 -12.23
C LEU A 128 16.41 2.95 -13.43
N VAL A 129 17.23 3.51 -14.31
CA VAL A 129 17.72 2.89 -15.54
C VAL A 129 19.21 3.09 -15.69
N CYS A 130 19.89 2.11 -16.28
CA CYS A 130 21.30 2.25 -16.61
C CYS A 130 21.52 3.16 -17.82
N GLU A 131 20.52 3.29 -18.69
CA GLU A 131 20.54 4.12 -19.88
C GLU A 131 19.10 4.50 -20.26
N ARG A 132 18.88 5.76 -20.66
CA ARG A 132 17.53 6.27 -20.99
C ARG A 132 16.98 5.75 -22.30
N THR A 133 17.82 5.64 -23.33
CA THR A 133 17.39 5.22 -24.68
C THR A 133 16.95 3.77 -24.69
N SER A 134 17.78 2.85 -24.18
CA SER A 134 17.41 1.43 -24.06
C SER A 134 16.46 1.16 -22.89
N LYS A 135 16.30 2.14 -21.99
CA LYS A 135 15.57 2.02 -20.72
C LYS A 135 16.07 0.83 -19.89
N ARG A 136 17.32 0.34 -20.05
CA ARG A 136 17.76 -0.89 -19.37
C ARG A 136 17.59 -0.78 -17.84
N PRO A 137 16.85 -1.68 -17.17
CA PRO A 137 16.56 -1.55 -15.73
C PRO A 137 17.83 -1.54 -14.86
N ALA A 138 17.89 -0.64 -13.87
CA ALA A 138 18.99 -0.57 -12.90
C ALA A 138 18.61 -1.19 -11.54
N ASN A 139 18.26 -2.47 -11.53
CA ASN A 139 17.76 -3.18 -10.33
C ASN A 139 18.78 -3.23 -9.18
N HIS A 140 20.06 -3.50 -9.47
CA HIS A 140 21.12 -3.53 -8.44
C HIS A 140 21.35 -2.15 -7.84
N LEU A 141 21.30 -1.10 -8.67
CA LEU A 141 21.40 0.27 -8.19
C LEU A 141 20.18 0.65 -7.34
N ALA A 142 18.98 0.29 -7.76
CA ALA A 142 17.77 0.57 -6.98
C ALA A 142 17.81 -0.11 -5.60
N GLU A 143 18.30 -1.35 -5.52
CA GLU A 143 18.55 -2.03 -4.25
C GLU A 143 19.58 -1.27 -3.39
N TRP A 144 20.69 -0.82 -4.01
CA TRP A 144 21.71 -0.02 -3.34
C TRP A 144 21.14 1.30 -2.81
N VAL A 145 20.33 2.01 -3.59
CA VAL A 145 19.65 3.25 -3.18
C VAL A 145 18.73 3.02 -1.99
N VAL A 146 17.94 1.92 -1.98
CA VAL A 146 17.08 1.56 -0.84
C VAL A 146 17.89 1.34 0.44
N ARG A 147 19.07 0.70 0.34
CA ARG A 147 19.97 0.53 1.49
C ARG A 147 20.51 1.88 2.00
N HIS A 148 20.87 2.79 1.11
CA HIS A 148 21.36 4.12 1.50
C HIS A 148 20.28 4.98 2.16
N PHE A 149 19.04 4.91 1.68
CA PHE A 149 17.91 5.51 2.40
C PHE A 149 17.76 4.95 3.81
N ARG A 150 17.94 3.63 3.99
CA ARG A 150 17.85 2.99 5.31
C ARG A 150 18.94 3.50 6.26
N ASP A 151 20.16 3.72 5.77
CA ASP A 151 21.26 4.29 6.56
C ASP A 151 20.93 5.70 7.04
N GLU A 152 20.21 6.47 6.21
CA GLU A 152 19.60 7.77 6.53
C GLU A 152 18.27 7.67 7.29
N ARG A 153 17.92 6.47 7.79
CA ARG A 153 16.72 6.17 8.58
C ARG A 153 15.40 6.42 7.84
N ILE A 154 15.39 6.26 6.53
CA ILE A 154 14.20 6.32 5.68
C ILE A 154 13.95 4.92 5.10
N ILE A 155 12.75 4.37 5.32
CA ILE A 155 12.40 3.04 4.84
C ILE A 155 11.77 3.14 3.46
N MET A 156 12.50 2.65 2.46
CA MET A 156 12.06 2.55 1.07
C MET A 156 11.99 1.08 0.62
N SER A 157 11.40 0.85 -0.55
CA SER A 157 11.37 -0.46 -1.20
C SER A 157 11.41 -0.29 -2.72
N THR A 158 11.70 -1.36 -3.44
CA THR A 158 11.53 -1.42 -4.88
C THR A 158 10.33 -2.28 -5.26
N GLU A 159 9.68 -1.92 -6.36
CA GLU A 159 8.59 -2.67 -6.96
C GLU A 159 8.76 -2.76 -8.50
N GLY A 160 7.74 -3.28 -9.17
CA GLY A 160 7.74 -3.53 -10.61
C GLY A 160 8.43 -4.85 -11.00
N LYS A 161 8.22 -5.25 -12.26
CA LYS A 161 8.71 -6.53 -12.80
C LYS A 161 10.22 -6.73 -12.64
N TYR A 162 11.00 -5.65 -12.79
CA TYR A 162 12.46 -5.69 -12.72
C TYR A 162 13.04 -5.23 -11.39
N SER A 163 12.20 -4.91 -10.39
CA SER A 163 12.64 -4.41 -9.07
C SER A 163 13.54 -3.17 -9.14
N ASN A 164 13.31 -2.29 -10.12
CA ASN A 164 14.10 -1.07 -10.37
C ASN A 164 13.29 0.23 -10.16
N VAL A 165 12.06 0.13 -9.67
CA VAL A 165 11.20 1.28 -9.38
C VAL A 165 11.18 1.50 -7.89
N LEU A 166 11.73 2.61 -7.41
CA LEU A 166 11.58 3.04 -6.02
C LEU A 166 10.11 3.33 -5.78
N ASN A 167 9.51 2.60 -4.85
CA ASN A 167 8.10 2.71 -4.51
C ASN A 167 7.93 3.64 -3.30
N PHE A 168 7.06 4.63 -3.44
CA PHE A 168 6.75 5.63 -2.43
C PHE A 168 5.24 5.66 -2.16
N LYS A 169 4.85 5.10 -1.01
CA LYS A 169 3.47 5.02 -0.51
C LYS A 169 3.42 5.09 1.02
N PRO A 170 3.83 6.24 1.62
CA PRO A 170 3.90 6.43 3.07
C PRO A 170 2.51 6.41 3.74
N PRO A 171 2.42 6.40 5.07
CA PRO A 171 1.23 6.87 5.76
C PRO A 171 0.79 8.26 5.28
N MET A 172 -0.51 8.53 5.20
CA MET A 172 -1.06 9.79 4.67
C MET A 172 -0.79 11.02 5.54
N THR A 173 -0.26 10.81 6.76
CA THR A 173 0.22 11.87 7.66
C THR A 173 1.60 12.41 7.25
N PHE A 174 2.25 11.80 6.26
CA PHE A 174 3.51 12.28 5.69
C PHE A 174 3.37 13.73 5.24
N ASN A 175 4.27 14.60 5.70
CA ASN A 175 4.11 16.04 5.57
C ASN A 175 5.22 16.68 4.70
N MET A 176 5.18 18.01 4.58
CA MET A 176 6.13 18.76 3.76
C MET A 176 7.57 18.70 4.29
N GLU A 177 7.77 18.66 5.60
CA GLU A 177 9.11 18.53 6.21
C GLU A 177 9.71 17.17 5.87
N ASP A 178 8.92 16.10 5.98
CA ASP A 178 9.33 14.75 5.58
C ASP A 178 9.68 14.70 4.08
N ALA A 179 8.90 15.38 3.24
CA ALA A 179 9.14 15.45 1.80
C ALA A 179 10.46 16.16 1.47
N GLN A 180 10.72 17.30 2.11
CA GLN A 180 11.95 18.06 1.95
C GLN A 180 13.18 17.26 2.42
N ASN A 181 13.07 16.58 3.56
CA ASN A 181 14.10 15.68 4.04
C ASN A 181 14.35 14.54 3.04
N TRP A 182 13.29 13.91 2.54
CA TRP A 182 13.40 12.82 1.56
C TRP A 182 14.10 13.28 0.28
N ILE A 183 13.72 14.43 -0.28
CA ILE A 183 14.37 15.00 -1.49
C ILE A 183 15.83 15.36 -1.23
N THR A 184 16.14 15.88 -0.03
CA THR A 184 17.52 16.20 0.36
C THR A 184 18.40 14.95 0.39
N VAL A 185 17.93 13.90 1.05
CA VAL A 185 18.61 12.60 1.11
C VAL A 185 18.75 12.01 -0.29
N PHE A 186 17.67 11.97 -1.08
CA PHE A 186 17.71 11.43 -2.43
C PHE A 186 18.71 12.18 -3.33
N THR A 187 18.74 13.51 -3.23
CA THR A 187 19.71 14.34 -3.96
C THR A 187 21.15 14.04 -3.56
N SER A 188 21.41 13.81 -2.27
CA SER A 188 22.74 13.40 -1.79
C SER A 188 23.16 12.06 -2.40
N ILE A 189 22.26 11.08 -2.38
CA ILE A 189 22.48 9.76 -2.99
C ILE A 189 22.77 9.88 -4.49
N MET A 190 22.00 10.69 -5.23
CA MET A 190 22.22 10.92 -6.66
C MET A 190 23.59 11.56 -6.95
N LYS A 191 24.02 12.53 -6.12
CA LYS A 191 25.37 13.13 -6.25
C LYS A 191 26.48 12.12 -6.01
N GLN A 192 26.30 11.20 -5.05
CA GLN A 192 27.27 10.15 -4.79
C GLN A 192 27.44 9.23 -6.01
N ILE A 193 26.32 8.79 -6.59
CA ILE A 193 26.33 7.95 -7.81
C ILE A 193 27.07 8.65 -8.95
N GLU A 194 26.76 9.92 -9.22
CA GLU A 194 27.41 10.71 -10.26
C GLU A 194 28.93 10.85 -10.03
N THR A 195 29.35 11.07 -8.78
CA THR A 195 30.78 11.22 -8.44
C THR A 195 31.56 9.91 -8.64
N GLU A 196 30.97 8.78 -8.27
CA GLU A 196 31.56 7.45 -8.43
C GLU A 196 31.67 7.05 -9.92
N GLU A 197 30.68 7.41 -10.74
CA GLU A 197 30.74 7.22 -12.20
C GLU A 197 31.86 8.07 -12.86
N VAL A 198 32.02 9.33 -12.45
CA VAL A 198 33.11 10.20 -12.93
C VAL A 198 34.49 9.69 -12.49
N ALA A 199 34.61 9.17 -11.27
CA ALA A 199 35.85 8.57 -10.77
C ALA A 199 36.20 7.26 -11.52
N SER A 200 35.20 6.48 -11.94
CA SER A 200 35.40 5.26 -12.72
C SER A 200 35.79 5.54 -14.19
N SER A 201 35.20 6.57 -14.81
CA SER A 201 35.49 6.98 -16.19
C SER A 201 36.86 7.66 -16.34
N SER A 202 37.30 8.44 -15.35
CA SER A 202 38.65 9.03 -15.31
C SER A 202 39.78 8.01 -15.09
N ARG A 203 39.48 6.84 -14.51
CA ARG A 203 40.43 5.72 -14.36
C ARG A 203 40.47 4.77 -15.58
N SER A 204 39.58 4.96 -16.55
CA SER A 204 39.41 4.08 -17.73
C SER A 204 40.41 4.32 -18.87
N SER A 205 41.43 5.18 -18.73
CA SER A 205 42.47 5.34 -19.76
C SER A 205 43.52 4.22 -19.76
N THR A 206 43.48 3.28 -18.82
CA THR A 206 44.31 2.06 -18.85
C THR A 206 43.63 0.86 -18.17
N ARG A 207 42.76 0.16 -18.92
CA ARG A 207 42.58 -1.32 -18.96
C ARG A 207 41.14 -1.73 -19.29
N THR A 208 41.05 -2.77 -20.10
CA THR A 208 39.85 -3.50 -20.52
C THR A 208 39.20 -4.29 -19.38
N SER A 209 37.86 -4.31 -19.41
CA SER A 209 36.91 -5.26 -18.81
C SER A 209 36.96 -5.55 -17.30
N SER A 210 35.97 -5.05 -16.56
CA SER A 210 34.97 -5.84 -15.78
C SER A 210 34.32 -4.94 -14.73
N VAL A 211 33.02 -4.72 -14.86
CA VAL A 211 32.18 -4.12 -13.82
C VAL A 211 31.77 -5.25 -12.87
N ASP A 212 32.68 -5.66 -12.00
CA ASP A 212 32.44 -6.67 -10.96
C ASP A 212 33.25 -6.41 -9.67
N SER A 213 33.90 -5.24 -9.53
CA SER A 213 34.88 -4.99 -8.46
C SER A 213 34.39 -4.12 -7.30
N LEU A 214 33.11 -3.74 -7.24
CA LEU A 214 32.56 -2.95 -6.12
C LEU A 214 32.27 -3.76 -4.85
N VAL A 215 32.62 -5.05 -4.81
CA VAL A 215 32.48 -5.91 -3.62
C VAL A 215 33.82 -6.51 -3.24
N SER A 216 34.71 -5.72 -2.63
CA SER A 216 35.69 -6.29 -1.71
C SER A 216 36.14 -5.26 -0.67
N ASN A 217 36.13 -5.71 0.59
CA ASN A 217 36.75 -5.08 1.77
C ASN A 217 35.96 -3.97 2.47
N CYS A 218 34.95 -4.37 3.26
CA CYS A 218 34.60 -3.62 4.47
C CYS A 218 35.29 -4.24 5.69
N CYS A 219 36.16 -3.45 6.30
CA CYS A 219 36.91 -3.73 7.51
C CYS A 219 36.03 -4.07 8.71
N ARG A 220 36.57 -4.94 9.58
CA ARG A 220 36.14 -5.14 10.97
C ARG A 220 36.54 -3.92 11.81
N CYS A 221 35.64 -3.47 12.69
CA CYS A 221 36.01 -2.67 13.84
C CYS A 221 35.42 -3.31 15.10
N GLU A 222 36.30 -3.82 15.96
CA GLU A 222 36.02 -4.21 17.34
C GLU A 222 36.05 -2.96 18.22
N GLN A 223 35.05 -2.76 19.09
CA GLN A 223 35.25 -1.97 20.30
C GLN A 223 34.58 -2.63 21.53
N GLN A 224 35.41 -2.77 22.55
CA GLN A 224 35.16 -3.28 23.90
C GLN A 224 34.79 -2.15 24.89
N HIS A 225 34.16 -2.57 25.99
CA HIS A 225 34.06 -1.95 27.34
C HIS A 225 32.94 -0.93 27.60
N ARG A 226 32.40 -0.76 28.82
CA ARG A 226 32.07 -1.59 30.02
C ARG A 226 31.14 -0.70 30.89
N LEU A 227 30.13 -1.31 31.51
CA LEU A 227 29.34 -0.96 32.73
C LEU A 227 29.61 0.34 33.52
N HIS A 228 28.56 0.94 34.12
CA HIS A 228 28.41 1.14 35.59
C HIS A 228 26.95 1.52 36.00
N ARG A 229 26.52 1.04 37.18
CA ARG A 229 25.19 1.13 37.87
C ARG A 229 25.14 2.29 38.88
N LEU A 230 23.92 2.67 39.33
CA LEU A 230 23.48 3.02 40.73
C LEU A 230 21.93 3.27 40.68
N LEU A 231 21.01 2.45 41.22
CA LEU A 231 20.55 2.15 42.61
C LEU A 231 19.90 3.30 43.40
N ALA A 232 18.60 3.16 43.69
CA ALA A 232 17.97 3.51 44.97
C ALA A 232 16.66 2.71 45.18
N PHE A 233 16.45 2.24 46.40
CA PHE A 233 15.46 1.29 46.91
C PHE A 233 14.64 1.98 48.01
N ASP A 234 13.34 1.68 48.16
CA ASP A 234 12.57 2.00 49.37
C ASP A 234 11.59 0.85 49.69
N PRO A 235 11.47 0.38 50.96
CA PRO A 235 11.10 -0.99 51.33
C PRO A 235 9.68 -1.18 51.89
N LYS A 236 8.76 -0.21 51.88
CA LYS A 236 7.50 -0.32 52.66
C LYS A 236 6.31 -0.88 51.89
N ASN A 237 6.50 -2.11 51.41
CA ASN A 237 5.43 -3.01 50.98
C ASN A 237 4.28 -3.10 52.01
N GLU A 238 3.11 -3.56 51.52
CA GLU A 238 1.85 -3.92 52.22
C GLU A 238 0.77 -2.82 52.16
N CYS A 239 -0.45 -3.01 51.65
CA CYS A 239 -1.32 -4.18 51.46
C CYS A 239 -2.48 -3.70 50.52
N ARG A 240 -2.88 -4.30 49.39
CA ARG A 240 -3.81 -5.44 49.17
C ARG A 240 -4.13 -5.42 47.65
N VAL A 241 -3.67 -6.34 46.81
CA VAL A 241 -4.13 -7.72 46.54
C VAL A 241 -5.51 -7.79 45.86
N ILE A 242 -5.44 -7.99 44.53
CA ILE A 242 -6.30 -8.83 43.67
C ILE A 242 -7.79 -8.52 43.72
N PHE A 243 -8.29 -7.51 42.99
CA PHE A 243 -9.71 -7.44 42.53
C PHE A 243 -9.97 -6.32 41.48
N ALA A 244 -8.96 -5.87 40.72
CA ALA A 244 -9.11 -4.72 39.80
C ALA A 244 -8.95 -5.06 38.31
N ASP A 245 -8.78 -6.33 37.95
CA ASP A 245 -8.39 -6.67 36.58
C ASP A 245 -9.56 -6.77 35.60
N TRP A 246 -10.78 -7.15 35.98
CA TRP A 246 -11.86 -7.33 35.01
C TRP A 246 -13.16 -6.79 35.61
N PHE A 247 -13.58 -5.60 35.13
CA PHE A 247 -14.85 -4.90 35.43
C PHE A 247 -15.06 -4.32 36.84
N ARG A 248 -15.28 -2.99 36.90
CA ARG A 248 -16.32 -2.37 37.73
C ARG A 248 -16.62 -0.94 37.24
N PHE A 249 -17.73 -0.77 36.52
CA PHE A 249 -18.63 0.35 36.80
C PHE A 249 -19.52 -0.10 37.98
N PRO A 250 -19.82 0.82 38.91
CA PRO A 250 -21.17 1.36 38.88
C PRO A 250 -21.18 2.89 39.05
N SER A 251 -21.94 3.53 38.17
CA SER A 251 -22.70 4.78 38.40
C SER A 251 -22.08 5.82 39.34
N CYS A 252 -21.45 6.85 38.75
CA CYS A 252 -21.80 8.26 38.93
C CYS A 252 -20.89 9.12 38.03
N CYS A 253 -21.53 9.95 37.21
CA CYS A 253 -21.02 11.14 36.52
C CYS A 253 -19.49 11.32 36.41
N VAL A 254 -18.96 11.25 35.19
CA VAL A 254 -17.79 12.08 34.86
C VAL A 254 -18.32 13.40 34.34
N CYS A 255 -18.43 14.32 35.29
CA CYS A 255 -18.32 15.74 35.03
C CYS A 255 -17.17 15.98 34.05
N ILE A 256 -17.45 16.83 33.08
CA ILE A 256 -16.46 17.65 32.41
C ILE A 256 -15.66 18.36 33.53
N CYS A 257 -14.47 17.85 33.86
CA CYS A 257 -13.50 18.57 34.66
C CYS A 257 -12.42 19.08 33.71
N TYR A 258 -12.67 20.27 33.16
CA TYR A 258 -11.60 21.21 32.87
C TYR A 258 -10.87 21.50 34.20
N ASP A 259 -9.55 21.68 34.16
CA ASP A 259 -8.66 22.06 35.26
C ASP A 259 -8.20 20.96 36.26
N LEU A 260 -7.31 20.07 35.81
CA LEU A 260 -6.29 19.49 36.70
C LEU A 260 -4.91 20.09 36.32
N PRO A 261 -4.14 20.63 37.29
CA PRO A 261 -2.77 21.09 37.03
C PRO A 261 -1.90 19.92 36.56
N GLU A 262 -1.04 20.15 35.55
CA GLU A 262 -0.19 19.16 34.88
C GLU A 262 0.76 18.36 35.79
N SER A 263 0.84 18.67 37.08
CA SER A 263 1.79 18.06 38.02
C SER A 263 1.38 16.72 38.62
N ASN A 264 0.18 16.19 38.36
CA ASN A 264 -0.33 14.97 39.04
C ASN A 264 -0.81 13.82 38.13
N ILE A 265 -0.48 13.82 36.84
CA ILE A 265 -0.69 12.63 35.99
C ILE A 265 0.48 11.67 36.20
N PHE A 266 0.39 10.83 37.25
CA PHE A 266 1.31 9.72 37.46
C PHE A 266 1.06 8.63 36.41
N TYR A 267 1.83 8.64 35.32
CA TYR A 267 1.98 7.48 34.44
C TYR A 267 2.63 6.35 35.25
N ARG A 268 1.82 5.45 35.80
CA ARG A 268 2.31 4.20 36.39
C ARG A 268 2.87 3.36 35.24
N THR A 269 4.18 3.48 34.99
CA THR A 269 4.90 2.64 34.04
C THR A 269 4.89 1.21 34.58
N THR A 270 3.84 0.45 34.27
CA THR A 270 3.89 -1.01 34.33
C THR A 270 5.17 -1.42 33.62
N LYS A 271 6.12 -2.06 34.31
CA LYS A 271 7.36 -2.59 33.73
C LYS A 271 6.99 -3.29 32.43
N ARG A 272 7.23 -2.61 31.30
CA ARG A 272 6.89 -3.13 29.97
C ARG A 272 7.60 -4.48 29.92
N LYS A 273 6.85 -5.59 29.72
CA LYS A 273 7.46 -6.91 29.53
C LYS A 273 8.63 -6.71 28.58
N LYS A 274 9.86 -7.06 29.00
CA LYS A 274 11.05 -6.90 28.17
C LYS A 274 10.74 -7.55 26.82
N THR A 275 10.75 -6.76 25.76
CA THR A 275 10.73 -7.28 24.40
C THR A 275 11.89 -8.25 24.27
N LEU A 276 11.71 -9.36 23.55
CA LEU A 276 12.81 -10.29 23.27
C LEU A 276 14.00 -9.51 22.67
N PRO A 277 15.25 -9.95 22.79
CA PRO A 277 16.34 -9.45 21.95
C PRO A 277 16.07 -9.69 20.45
N LYS A 278 16.75 -8.96 19.56
CA LYS A 278 16.58 -9.10 18.10
C LYS A 278 17.00 -10.50 17.64
N GLU A 279 18.13 -10.99 18.14
CA GLU A 279 18.70 -12.30 17.83
C GLU A 279 17.72 -13.43 18.18
N GLU A 280 17.13 -13.37 19.37
CA GLU A 280 16.15 -14.38 19.81
C GLU A 280 14.86 -14.31 18.97
N THR A 281 14.46 -13.11 18.56
CA THR A 281 13.32 -12.96 17.63
C THR A 281 13.63 -13.59 16.28
N LEU A 282 14.85 -13.40 15.75
CA LEU A 282 15.26 -14.02 14.49
C LEU A 282 15.33 -15.54 14.59
N ARG A 283 15.85 -16.08 15.70
CA ARG A 283 15.88 -17.52 15.96
C ARG A 283 14.47 -18.12 15.93
N LEU A 284 13.54 -17.54 16.68
CA LEU A 284 12.16 -18.05 16.78
C LEU A 284 11.36 -17.94 15.48
N ARG A 285 11.88 -17.24 14.46
CA ARG A 285 11.30 -17.29 13.11
C ARG A 285 11.43 -18.66 12.45
N GLU A 286 12.17 -19.61 13.02
CA GLU A 286 12.13 -21.02 12.61
C GLU A 286 10.71 -21.62 12.64
N HIS A 287 9.82 -21.05 13.46
CA HIS A 287 8.40 -21.42 13.54
C HIS A 287 7.51 -20.69 12.53
N ILE A 288 8.05 -19.80 11.70
CA ILE A 288 7.32 -19.06 10.67
C ILE A 288 7.66 -19.64 9.29
N GLY A 289 6.66 -19.78 8.43
CA GLY A 289 6.84 -20.29 7.07
C GLY A 289 7.94 -19.52 6.32
N LYS A 290 8.86 -20.25 5.68
CA LYS A 290 10.04 -19.67 4.99
C LYS A 290 9.69 -18.69 3.87
N SER A 291 8.47 -18.77 3.33
CA SER A 291 7.95 -17.84 2.32
C SER A 291 7.59 -16.45 2.89
N CYS A 292 7.42 -16.31 4.21
CA CYS A 292 7.17 -15.03 4.86
C CYS A 292 8.49 -14.25 5.05
N THR A 293 9.02 -13.71 3.96
CA THR A 293 10.30 -12.99 3.93
C THR A 293 10.22 -11.62 4.63
N LEU A 294 11.35 -11.18 5.17
CA LEU A 294 11.52 -9.83 5.72
C LEU A 294 11.94 -8.86 4.62
N PHE A 295 11.62 -7.57 4.77
CA PHE A 295 12.01 -6.52 3.83
C PHE A 295 13.53 -6.39 3.70
N PHE A 296 14.23 -6.35 4.84
CA PHE A 296 15.69 -6.39 4.92
C PHE A 296 16.10 -7.78 5.39
N LYS A 297 16.64 -8.61 4.49
CA LYS A 297 16.97 -10.01 4.79
C LYS A 297 18.24 -10.14 5.64
N ASP A 298 19.30 -9.43 5.25
CA ASP A 298 20.63 -9.58 5.85
C ASP A 298 20.73 -8.86 7.20
N ASP A 299 20.04 -7.73 7.33
CA ASP A 299 19.95 -6.99 8.60
C ASP A 299 18.51 -6.49 8.84
N PRO A 300 17.64 -7.36 9.38
CA PRO A 300 16.23 -7.01 9.57
C PRO A 300 16.01 -5.94 10.63
N LEU A 301 15.10 -5.00 10.37
CA LEU A 301 14.66 -4.03 11.39
C LEU A 301 13.62 -4.66 12.32
N LYS A 302 13.80 -4.49 13.62
CA LYS A 302 12.84 -4.92 14.63
C LYS A 302 12.04 -3.73 15.14
N ILE A 303 10.94 -3.45 14.46
CA ILE A 303 10.05 -2.35 14.81
C ILE A 303 9.14 -2.74 15.99
N VAL A 304 9.10 -1.91 17.03
CA VAL A 304 8.33 -2.17 18.29
C VAL A 304 7.37 -1.05 18.67
N LYS A 305 7.42 0.09 17.97
CA LYS A 305 6.51 1.23 18.13
C LYS A 305 6.34 1.94 16.79
N GLY A 306 5.18 2.53 16.55
CA GLY A 306 4.97 3.51 15.48
C GLY A 306 4.19 4.71 16.02
N ASP A 307 4.33 5.85 15.35
CA ASP A 307 3.63 7.10 15.65
C ASP A 307 3.56 7.96 14.37
N GLY A 308 2.35 8.24 13.88
CA GLY A 308 2.17 8.96 12.61
C GLY A 308 2.87 8.25 11.45
N GLN A 309 3.74 8.95 10.72
CA GLN A 309 4.52 8.43 9.61
C GLN A 309 5.86 7.79 10.05
N TYR A 310 6.08 7.62 11.35
CA TYR A 310 7.35 7.11 11.89
C TYR A 310 7.20 5.74 12.53
N MET A 311 8.27 4.95 12.43
CA MET A 311 8.47 3.67 13.10
C MET A 311 9.70 3.76 14.02
N TYR A 312 9.71 2.97 15.10
CA TYR A 312 10.81 2.94 16.06
C TYR A 312 11.25 1.51 16.30
N ASP A 313 12.56 1.30 16.27
CA ASP A 313 13.17 0.02 16.59
C ASP A 313 13.22 -0.25 18.11
N GLU A 314 13.78 -1.40 18.50
CA GLU A 314 13.89 -1.85 19.89
C GLU A 314 14.81 -1.01 20.78
N ILE A 315 15.70 -0.18 20.20
CA ILE A 315 16.57 0.75 20.94
C ILE A 315 16.09 2.20 20.87
N GLY A 316 15.01 2.47 20.14
CA GLY A 316 14.36 3.78 20.04
C GLY A 316 14.78 4.61 18.83
N THR A 317 15.52 4.05 17.87
CA THR A 317 15.87 4.73 16.62
C THR A 317 14.60 5.01 15.83
N LYS A 318 14.40 6.28 15.46
CA LYS A 318 13.27 6.73 14.63
C LYS A 318 13.58 6.51 13.15
N TYR A 319 12.64 5.90 12.43
CA TYR A 319 12.66 5.71 10.99
C TYR A 319 11.43 6.37 10.34
N LEU A 320 11.63 7.05 9.22
CA LEU A 320 10.55 7.57 8.38
C LEU A 320 10.01 6.44 7.49
N ASP A 321 8.71 6.19 7.54
CA ASP A 321 8.05 5.11 6.81
C ASP A 321 7.51 5.58 5.46
N CYS A 322 8.16 5.17 4.37
CA CYS A 322 7.73 5.53 3.01
C CYS A 322 7.06 4.38 2.24
N ILE A 323 6.80 3.23 2.89
CA ILE A 323 6.30 2.03 2.19
C ILE A 323 5.02 1.44 2.76
N ASN A 324 4.72 1.73 4.03
CA ASN A 324 3.61 1.10 4.73
C ASN A 324 2.31 1.85 4.51
N ASN A 325 1.50 1.26 3.65
CA ASN A 325 0.16 1.76 3.37
C ASN A 325 -0.93 1.06 4.19
N VAL A 326 -0.58 0.15 5.10
CA VAL A 326 -1.53 -0.48 6.04
C VAL A 326 -1.94 0.53 7.11
N ALA A 327 -0.98 1.27 7.65
CA ALA A 327 -1.19 2.38 8.57
C ALA A 327 -1.62 3.64 7.78
N HIS A 328 -2.73 3.55 7.04
CA HIS A 328 -3.11 4.56 6.03
C HIS A 328 -3.14 5.98 6.59
N VAL A 329 -3.71 6.20 7.77
CA VAL A 329 -3.77 7.53 8.43
C VAL A 329 -2.78 7.65 9.60
N GLY A 330 -1.61 7.02 9.46
CA GLY A 330 -0.55 7.04 10.46
C GLY A 330 -0.61 5.86 11.42
N HIS A 331 0.56 5.47 11.89
CA HIS A 331 0.77 4.48 12.93
C HIS A 331 0.17 4.94 14.25
N CYS A 332 -0.54 4.03 14.92
CA CYS A 332 -1.06 4.23 16.28
C CYS A 332 -1.87 5.53 16.49
N ASN A 333 -2.61 5.99 15.47
CA ASN A 333 -3.45 7.18 15.56
C ASN A 333 -4.35 7.15 16.83
N PRO A 334 -4.25 8.15 17.74
CA PRO A 334 -4.98 8.14 19.00
C PRO A 334 -6.50 8.08 18.87
N HIS A 335 -7.07 8.70 17.82
CA HIS A 335 -8.52 8.67 17.57
C HIS A 335 -8.99 7.24 17.25
N ILE A 336 -8.27 6.55 16.38
CA ILE A 336 -8.55 5.16 16.01
C ILE A 336 -8.36 4.24 17.21
N ASN A 337 -7.27 4.38 17.95
CA ASN A 337 -6.99 3.56 19.12
C ASN A 337 -8.09 3.69 20.19
N ARG A 338 -8.58 4.91 20.45
CA ARG A 338 -9.69 5.14 21.37
C ARG A 338 -10.99 4.50 20.86
N ALA A 339 -11.31 4.66 19.58
CA ALA A 339 -12.50 4.06 18.98
C ALA A 339 -12.47 2.53 19.08
N PHE A 340 -11.33 1.90 18.77
CA PHE A 340 -11.14 0.47 18.89
C PHE A 340 -11.25 -0.02 20.34
N ALA A 341 -10.47 0.59 21.25
CA ALA A 341 -10.46 0.18 22.66
C ALA A 341 -11.85 0.32 23.30
N ARG A 342 -12.56 1.42 23.01
CA ARG A 342 -13.93 1.63 23.47
C ARG A 342 -14.85 0.51 22.96
N GLN A 343 -14.89 0.26 21.66
CA GLN A 343 -15.79 -0.76 21.10
C GLN A 343 -15.44 -2.17 21.58
N MET A 344 -14.15 -2.50 21.65
CA MET A 344 -13.66 -3.79 22.14
C MET A 344 -14.04 -4.05 23.60
N SER A 345 -14.06 -3.00 24.45
CA SER A 345 -14.48 -3.11 25.85
C SER A 345 -15.98 -3.41 26.04
N LEU A 346 -16.79 -3.18 25.00
CA LEU A 346 -18.22 -3.42 25.02
C LEU A 346 -18.55 -4.82 24.49
N ILE A 347 -18.10 -5.13 23.27
CA ILE A 347 -18.42 -6.41 22.62
C ILE A 347 -17.46 -6.74 21.47
N TYR A 348 -17.13 -8.02 21.35
CA TYR A 348 -16.41 -8.60 20.21
C TYR A 348 -17.21 -9.79 19.66
N THR A 349 -18.01 -9.54 18.62
CA THR A 349 -18.91 -10.55 18.02
C THR A 349 -18.93 -10.46 16.50
N ASN A 350 -19.50 -11.48 15.83
CA ASN A 350 -19.65 -11.53 14.38
C ASN A 350 -20.87 -10.72 13.88
N SER A 351 -20.94 -10.53 12.56
CA SER A 351 -21.91 -9.68 11.86
C SER A 351 -23.35 -10.22 11.80
N ARG A 352 -23.65 -11.43 12.31
CA ARG A 352 -25.02 -11.97 12.32
C ARG A 352 -25.91 -11.39 13.42
N TYR A 353 -25.31 -10.76 14.43
CA TYR A 353 -26.06 -10.00 15.42
C TYR A 353 -26.25 -8.57 14.91
N LEU A 354 -27.46 -8.04 15.11
CA LEU A 354 -27.79 -6.67 14.74
C LEU A 354 -26.92 -5.68 15.54
N HIS A 355 -26.24 -4.76 14.85
CA HIS A 355 -25.38 -3.76 15.48
C HIS A 355 -25.23 -2.50 14.63
N ASP A 356 -25.44 -1.33 15.25
CA ASP A 356 -25.50 -0.03 14.56
C ASP A 356 -24.22 0.35 13.80
N ALA A 357 -23.06 0.03 14.38
CA ALA A 357 -21.75 0.37 13.79
C ALA A 357 -21.61 -0.08 12.33
N MET A 358 -22.16 -1.26 11.97
CA MET A 358 -22.11 -1.76 10.60
C MET A 358 -22.94 -0.90 9.64
N VAL A 359 -24.21 -0.63 9.97
CA VAL A 359 -25.12 0.11 9.09
C VAL A 359 -24.76 1.58 9.01
N ILE A 360 -24.25 2.18 10.09
CA ILE A 360 -23.72 3.55 10.11
C ILE A 360 -22.52 3.65 9.19
N TYR A 361 -21.58 2.70 9.30
CA TYR A 361 -20.40 2.67 8.44
C TYR A 361 -20.78 2.46 6.97
N ALA A 362 -21.64 1.48 6.67
CA ALA A 362 -22.11 1.20 5.32
C ALA A 362 -22.75 2.45 4.67
N LYS A 363 -23.66 3.11 5.39
CA LYS A 363 -24.33 4.34 4.94
C LYS A 363 -23.33 5.46 4.66
N ARG A 364 -22.34 5.65 5.54
CA ARG A 364 -21.34 6.71 5.37
C ARG A 364 -20.41 6.40 4.20
N LEU A 365 -20.00 5.14 4.05
CA LEU A 365 -19.11 4.73 2.97
C LEU A 365 -19.76 4.89 1.60
N THR A 366 -21.03 4.49 1.44
CA THR A 366 -21.74 4.58 0.15
C THR A 366 -21.99 6.01 -0.32
N GLN A 367 -21.96 6.99 0.58
CA GLN A 367 -22.05 8.42 0.21
C GLN A 367 -20.84 8.91 -0.61
N TYR A 368 -19.72 8.20 -0.55
CA TYR A 368 -18.53 8.51 -1.35
C TYR A 368 -18.51 7.85 -2.73
N PHE A 369 -19.52 7.06 -3.05
CA PHE A 369 -19.61 6.34 -4.32
C PHE A 369 -20.71 6.91 -5.22
N PRO A 370 -20.62 6.72 -6.55
CA PRO A 370 -21.75 6.91 -7.46
C PRO A 370 -23.00 6.15 -6.99
N GLN A 371 -24.19 6.68 -7.31
CA GLN A 371 -25.48 6.19 -6.76
C GLN A 371 -25.75 4.69 -6.98
N ASN A 372 -25.22 4.11 -8.07
CA ASN A 372 -25.37 2.69 -8.38
C ASN A 372 -24.50 1.77 -7.51
N LEU A 373 -23.52 2.30 -6.77
CA LEU A 373 -22.66 1.56 -5.84
C LEU A 373 -23.13 1.81 -4.39
N SER A 374 -24.23 1.16 -4.01
CA SER A 374 -24.99 1.49 -2.80
C SER A 374 -25.09 0.38 -1.73
N VAL A 375 -24.53 -0.80 -1.99
CA VAL A 375 -24.62 -1.98 -1.11
C VAL A 375 -23.23 -2.48 -0.75
N CYS A 376 -22.98 -2.79 0.52
CA CYS A 376 -21.67 -3.16 1.05
C CYS A 376 -21.61 -4.61 1.55
N TYR A 377 -20.53 -5.31 1.26
CA TYR A 377 -20.12 -6.59 1.84
C TYR A 377 -18.80 -6.44 2.59
N PHE A 378 -18.82 -6.67 3.90
CA PHE A 378 -17.62 -6.51 4.73
C PHE A 378 -16.79 -7.80 4.81
N VAL A 379 -15.49 -7.67 4.55
CA VAL A 379 -14.49 -8.75 4.53
C VAL A 379 -13.23 -8.35 5.29
N ASN A 380 -12.27 -9.27 5.47
CA ASN A 380 -11.08 -9.02 6.32
C ASN A 380 -9.82 -8.61 5.56
N SER A 381 -9.80 -8.74 4.25
CA SER A 381 -8.63 -8.43 3.44
C SER A 381 -9.03 -8.04 2.01
N GLY A 382 -8.13 -7.36 1.30
CA GLY A 382 -8.32 -7.11 -0.13
C GLY A 382 -8.38 -8.40 -0.95
N SER A 383 -7.69 -9.46 -0.51
CA SER A 383 -7.77 -10.78 -1.17
C SER A 383 -9.17 -11.39 -1.05
N GLU A 384 -9.79 -11.34 0.14
CA GLU A 384 -11.18 -11.76 0.33
C GLU A 384 -12.15 -10.88 -0.47
N ALA A 385 -11.86 -9.57 -0.58
CA ALA A 385 -12.68 -8.64 -1.34
C ALA A 385 -12.70 -8.99 -2.83
N ASN A 386 -11.53 -9.21 -3.42
CA ASN A 386 -11.38 -9.61 -4.83
C ASN A 386 -11.96 -11.00 -5.11
N ASP A 387 -11.77 -11.97 -4.21
CA ASP A 387 -12.40 -13.29 -4.34
C ASP A 387 -13.94 -13.22 -4.29
N LEU A 388 -14.48 -12.45 -3.35
CA LEU A 388 -15.92 -12.23 -3.26
C LEU A 388 -16.45 -11.52 -4.52
N ALA A 389 -15.74 -10.54 -5.06
CA ALA A 389 -16.10 -9.88 -6.30
C ALA A 389 -16.19 -10.87 -7.47
N PHE A 390 -15.26 -11.82 -7.59
CA PHE A 390 -15.37 -12.88 -8.60
C PHE A 390 -16.57 -13.80 -8.38
N ARG A 391 -16.90 -14.11 -7.12
CA ARG A 391 -18.09 -14.91 -6.80
C ARG A 391 -19.37 -14.19 -7.21
N LEU A 392 -19.46 -12.89 -6.95
CA LEU A 392 -20.59 -12.04 -7.34
C LEU A 392 -20.70 -11.92 -8.87
N ALA A 393 -19.58 -11.63 -9.54
CA ALA A 393 -19.49 -11.58 -11.00
C ALA A 393 -19.98 -12.89 -11.64
N ARG A 394 -19.48 -14.04 -11.18
CA ARG A 394 -19.88 -15.36 -11.69
C ARG A 394 -21.35 -15.66 -11.45
N ALA A 395 -21.88 -15.26 -10.30
CA ALA A 395 -23.29 -15.46 -9.99
C ALA A 395 -24.20 -14.58 -10.86
N HIS A 396 -23.75 -13.38 -11.22
CA HIS A 396 -24.45 -12.46 -12.11
C HIS A 396 -24.37 -12.91 -13.59
N THR A 397 -23.16 -13.04 -14.12
CA THR A 397 -22.89 -13.27 -15.55
C THR A 397 -23.01 -14.73 -15.97
N LYS A 398 -22.96 -15.68 -15.02
CA LYS A 398 -22.84 -17.13 -15.26
C LYS A 398 -21.53 -17.53 -15.94
N HIS A 399 -20.57 -16.61 -16.08
CA HIS A 399 -19.28 -16.83 -16.72
C HIS A 399 -18.13 -16.80 -15.72
N LYS A 400 -17.12 -17.65 -15.93
CA LYS A 400 -16.01 -17.86 -14.97
C LYS A 400 -14.73 -17.11 -15.31
N ASP A 401 -14.57 -16.73 -16.56
CA ASP A 401 -13.32 -16.19 -17.08
C ASP A 401 -13.12 -14.77 -16.59
N VAL A 402 -11.90 -14.46 -16.16
CA VAL A 402 -11.52 -13.15 -15.67
C VAL A 402 -10.35 -12.65 -16.50
N ILE A 403 -10.42 -11.41 -16.96
CA ILE A 403 -9.28 -10.70 -17.54
C ILE A 403 -8.68 -9.83 -16.45
N ALA A 404 -7.37 -9.98 -16.22
CA ALA A 404 -6.60 -9.14 -15.31
C ALA A 404 -5.50 -8.41 -16.10
N VAL A 405 -4.99 -7.32 -15.55
CA VAL A 405 -3.88 -6.58 -16.16
C VAL A 405 -2.54 -7.25 -15.85
N ASP A 406 -1.65 -7.32 -16.83
CA ASP A 406 -0.29 -7.84 -16.67
C ASP A 406 0.45 -7.08 -15.54
N SER A 407 1.32 -7.78 -14.81
CA SER A 407 2.02 -7.27 -13.62
C SER A 407 1.13 -6.82 -12.44
N ALA A 408 -0.18 -7.03 -12.45
CA ALA A 408 -1.05 -6.68 -11.32
C ALA A 408 -0.93 -7.66 -10.13
N TYR A 409 -1.34 -7.22 -8.94
CA TYR A 409 -1.45 -8.07 -7.75
C TYR A 409 -2.77 -7.84 -7.04
N HIS A 410 -3.63 -8.85 -7.05
CA HIS A 410 -4.97 -8.75 -6.46
C HIS A 410 -5.10 -9.52 -5.13
N GLY A 411 -4.08 -10.27 -4.71
CA GLY A 411 -4.11 -10.97 -3.42
C GLY A 411 -3.43 -12.32 -3.37
N HIS A 412 -3.71 -13.07 -2.30
CA HIS A 412 -3.05 -14.35 -2.00
C HIS A 412 -4.00 -15.56 -1.91
N LEU A 413 -5.31 -15.38 -2.14
CA LEU A 413 -6.26 -16.50 -2.26
C LEU A 413 -6.10 -17.17 -3.62
N THR A 414 -6.28 -18.49 -3.70
CA THR A 414 -6.03 -19.28 -4.93
C THR A 414 -6.71 -18.70 -6.17
N SER A 415 -7.99 -18.35 -6.07
CA SER A 415 -8.79 -17.74 -7.14
C SER A 415 -8.21 -16.43 -7.68
N VAL A 416 -7.50 -15.68 -6.83
CA VAL A 416 -6.91 -14.37 -7.14
C VAL A 416 -5.44 -14.50 -7.54
N VAL A 417 -4.71 -15.45 -6.96
CA VAL A 417 -3.33 -15.83 -7.36
C VAL A 417 -3.32 -16.38 -8.78
N GLU A 418 -4.33 -17.16 -9.17
CA GLU A 418 -4.43 -17.71 -10.52
C GLU A 418 -4.52 -16.63 -11.62
N ILE A 419 -5.03 -15.44 -11.29
CA ILE A 419 -5.15 -14.33 -12.24
C ILE A 419 -4.10 -13.24 -12.04
N SER A 420 -3.40 -13.21 -10.89
CA SER A 420 -2.37 -12.20 -10.58
C SER A 420 -1.01 -12.61 -11.17
N PRO A 421 -0.45 -11.85 -12.12
CA PRO A 421 0.87 -12.14 -12.68
C PRO A 421 2.00 -11.90 -11.67
N TYR A 422 1.93 -10.79 -10.93
CA TYR A 422 3.01 -10.36 -10.05
C TYR A 422 3.27 -11.37 -8.92
N LYS A 423 4.55 -11.67 -8.68
CA LYS A 423 5.08 -12.69 -7.73
C LYS A 423 4.75 -14.16 -8.05
N PHE A 424 3.87 -14.46 -9.01
CA PHE A 424 3.37 -15.82 -9.22
C PHE A 424 3.67 -16.40 -10.62
N GLU A 425 4.13 -15.60 -11.57
CA GLU A 425 4.59 -16.04 -12.90
C GLU A 425 5.60 -17.19 -12.87
N ASN A 426 6.43 -17.29 -11.83
CA ASN A 426 7.48 -18.31 -11.70
C ASN A 426 7.05 -19.54 -10.87
N ILE A 427 5.78 -19.64 -10.46
CA ILE A 427 5.28 -20.83 -9.76
C ILE A 427 5.09 -21.96 -10.79
N LYS A 428 5.74 -23.10 -10.57
CA LYS A 428 5.57 -24.29 -11.42
C LYS A 428 4.09 -24.67 -11.54
N GLY A 429 3.59 -24.72 -12.78
CA GLY A 429 2.20 -25.07 -13.08
C GLY A 429 1.23 -23.89 -13.17
N HIS A 430 1.69 -22.65 -12.93
CA HIS A 430 0.89 -21.45 -13.21
C HIS A 430 0.73 -21.31 -14.73
N LYS A 431 -0.48 -21.53 -15.23
CA LYS A 431 -0.81 -21.30 -16.65
C LYS A 431 -1.21 -19.84 -16.80
N LYS A 432 -0.58 -19.11 -17.72
CA LYS A 432 -1.03 -17.76 -18.11
C LYS A 432 -2.51 -17.83 -18.47
N LYS A 433 -3.37 -17.14 -17.70
CA LYS A 433 -4.80 -17.05 -17.97
C LYS A 433 -5.13 -15.60 -18.29
N ASN A 434 -5.49 -15.32 -19.54
CA ASN A 434 -6.21 -14.11 -19.98
C ASN A 434 -5.70 -12.78 -19.40
N TRP A 435 -4.42 -12.45 -19.62
CA TRP A 435 -3.86 -11.17 -19.18
C TRP A 435 -3.88 -10.12 -20.29
N ALA A 436 -4.45 -8.96 -19.99
CA ALA A 436 -4.30 -7.78 -20.82
C ALA A 436 -2.89 -7.17 -20.62
N PRO A 437 -2.23 -6.63 -21.65
CA PRO A 437 -0.93 -5.99 -21.50
C PRO A 437 -0.96 -4.86 -20.45
N LEU A 438 0.13 -4.68 -19.71
CA LEU A 438 0.29 -3.58 -18.76
C LEU A 438 0.14 -2.24 -19.51
N PRO A 439 -0.87 -1.41 -19.21
CA PRO A 439 -1.09 -0.14 -19.87
C PRO A 439 -0.09 0.89 -19.31
N CYS A 440 1.13 0.88 -19.83
CA CYS A 440 2.22 1.74 -19.39
C CYS A 440 2.75 2.56 -20.57
N ASN A 441 2.66 3.89 -20.48
CA ASN A 441 3.12 4.80 -21.53
C ASN A 441 4.65 5.03 -21.55
N TYR A 442 5.41 4.43 -20.62
CA TYR A 442 6.88 4.51 -20.60
C TYR A 442 7.55 3.26 -21.17
N ARG A 443 7.20 2.06 -20.67
CA ARG A 443 7.80 0.77 -21.09
C ARG A 443 6.86 -0.19 -21.77
N GLY A 444 5.57 0.10 -21.72
CA GLY A 444 4.59 -0.83 -22.23
C GLY A 444 4.66 -0.92 -23.75
N LYS A 445 3.91 -1.90 -24.28
CA LYS A 445 3.79 -2.20 -25.70
C LYS A 445 3.52 -0.96 -26.56
N PHE A 446 2.64 -0.08 -26.09
CA PHE A 446 2.39 1.24 -26.67
C PHE A 446 2.89 2.29 -25.68
N ASN A 447 3.78 3.17 -26.13
CA ASN A 447 4.49 4.11 -25.27
C ASN A 447 4.75 5.45 -25.99
N LYS A 448 5.24 6.43 -25.21
CA LYS A 448 5.49 7.80 -25.68
C LYS A 448 6.68 7.97 -26.62
N ASP A 449 7.49 6.93 -26.84
CA ASP A 449 8.53 6.99 -27.87
C ASP A 449 7.94 6.79 -29.27
N GLU A 450 6.79 6.12 -29.36
CA GLU A 450 6.10 5.78 -30.63
C GLU A 450 4.85 6.62 -30.88
N TYR A 451 4.20 7.13 -29.82
CA TYR A 451 2.93 7.84 -29.91
C TYR A 451 2.95 9.12 -29.05
N ASP A 452 2.61 10.26 -29.66
CA ASP A 452 2.61 11.56 -28.97
C ASP A 452 1.36 11.83 -28.11
N ASP A 453 0.27 11.06 -28.30
CA ASP A 453 -1.01 11.26 -27.62
C ASP A 453 -1.34 10.10 -26.68
N ASP A 454 -1.44 10.40 -25.39
CA ASP A 454 -1.74 9.45 -24.32
C ASP A 454 -3.15 8.85 -24.45
N GLU A 455 -4.12 9.56 -25.07
CA GLU A 455 -5.45 9.00 -25.36
C GLU A 455 -5.42 7.95 -26.48
N VAL A 456 -4.52 8.11 -27.46
CA VAL A 456 -4.30 7.11 -28.51
C VAL A 456 -3.68 5.86 -27.89
N ILE A 457 -2.67 6.02 -27.04
CA ILE A 457 -2.06 4.91 -26.28
C ILE A 457 -3.14 4.18 -25.47
N GLY A 458 -4.01 4.92 -24.76
CA GLY A 458 -5.11 4.35 -23.98
C GLY A 458 -6.08 3.50 -24.81
N LYS A 459 -6.48 3.98 -26.00
CA LYS A 459 -7.33 3.23 -26.94
C LYS A 459 -6.65 1.98 -27.47
N LEU A 460 -5.35 2.03 -27.76
CA LEU A 460 -4.59 0.87 -28.26
C LEU A 460 -4.53 -0.24 -27.23
N TYR A 461 -4.30 0.08 -25.94
CA TYR A 461 -4.37 -0.91 -24.87
C TYR A 461 -5.80 -1.45 -24.67
N ALA A 462 -6.82 -0.60 -24.75
CA ALA A 462 -8.21 -1.05 -24.67
C ALA A 462 -8.57 -2.03 -25.80
N ASN A 463 -8.05 -1.81 -27.01
CA ASN A 463 -8.21 -2.74 -28.13
C ASN A 463 -7.55 -4.10 -27.87
N ASP A 464 -6.45 -4.17 -27.13
CA ASP A 464 -5.87 -5.46 -26.74
C ASP A 464 -6.74 -6.20 -25.70
N VAL A 465 -7.48 -5.49 -24.86
CA VAL A 465 -8.54 -6.08 -24.01
C VAL A 465 -9.68 -6.61 -24.89
N ALA A 466 -10.16 -5.82 -25.86
CA ALA A 466 -11.21 -6.24 -26.80
C ALA A 466 -10.84 -7.53 -27.54
N LYS A 467 -9.63 -7.62 -28.09
CA LYS A 467 -9.12 -8.84 -28.73
C LYS A 467 -9.06 -10.02 -27.76
N SER A 468 -8.73 -9.77 -26.50
CA SER A 468 -8.71 -10.83 -25.49
C SER A 468 -10.12 -11.38 -25.22
N ILE A 469 -11.15 -10.53 -25.26
CA ILE A 469 -12.56 -10.92 -25.16
C ILE A 469 -13.02 -11.70 -26.40
N GLU A 470 -12.64 -11.27 -27.60
CA GLU A 470 -13.02 -11.91 -28.87
C GLU A 470 -12.42 -13.31 -29.03
N ASN A 471 -11.22 -13.54 -28.48
CA ASN A 471 -10.48 -14.80 -28.60
C ASN A 471 -10.92 -15.91 -27.62
N HIS A 472 -12.09 -15.81 -26.99
CA HIS A 472 -12.60 -16.87 -26.12
C HIS A 472 -12.96 -18.15 -26.92
N GLU A 473 -12.68 -19.31 -26.32
CA GLU A 473 -13.09 -20.60 -26.91
C GLU A 473 -14.62 -20.66 -27.04
N LYS A 474 -15.12 -21.36 -28.07
CA LYS A 474 -16.58 -21.50 -28.30
C LYS A 474 -17.28 -22.00 -27.03
N GLY A 475 -18.29 -21.24 -26.57
CA GLY A 475 -19.07 -21.55 -25.37
C GLY A 475 -18.51 -20.95 -24.07
N ARG A 476 -17.39 -20.21 -24.12
CA ARG A 476 -16.88 -19.40 -23.01
C ARG A 476 -17.10 -17.92 -23.30
N ALA A 477 -17.31 -17.14 -22.25
CA ALA A 477 -17.38 -15.69 -22.29
C ALA A 477 -16.74 -15.11 -21.03
N ILE A 478 -16.43 -13.82 -21.06
CA ILE A 478 -15.85 -13.11 -19.92
C ILE A 478 -16.90 -12.95 -18.80
N GLY A 479 -16.50 -13.27 -17.58
CA GLY A 479 -17.28 -13.00 -16.38
C GLY A 479 -16.90 -11.70 -15.70
N ALA A 480 -15.61 -11.33 -15.70
CA ALA A 480 -15.16 -10.05 -15.16
C ALA A 480 -13.87 -9.53 -15.80
N PHE A 481 -13.71 -8.21 -15.80
CA PHE A 481 -12.43 -7.52 -15.93
C PHE A 481 -12.06 -6.92 -14.57
N ILE A 482 -10.83 -7.15 -14.10
CA ILE A 482 -10.31 -6.55 -12.86
C ILE A 482 -9.05 -5.75 -13.14
N SER A 483 -9.00 -4.53 -12.60
CA SER A 483 -7.82 -3.68 -12.63
C SER A 483 -7.73 -2.87 -11.36
N GLU A 484 -6.50 -2.71 -10.86
CA GLU A 484 -6.19 -1.58 -9.99
C GLU A 484 -6.40 -0.30 -10.80
N SER A 485 -7.07 0.71 -10.22
CA SER A 485 -7.34 1.97 -10.95
C SER A 485 -6.06 2.77 -11.22
N MET A 486 -5.05 2.56 -10.36
CA MET A 486 -3.65 2.88 -10.62
C MET A 486 -2.83 1.70 -10.11
N LEU A 487 -1.98 1.13 -10.96
CA LEU A 487 -1.31 -0.13 -10.64
C LEU A 487 -0.20 0.08 -9.63
N SER A 488 -0.31 -0.58 -8.47
CA SER A 488 0.71 -0.51 -7.42
C SER A 488 2.06 -1.04 -7.87
N CYS A 489 2.07 -2.15 -8.60
CA CYS A 489 3.30 -2.74 -9.08
C CYS A 489 4.01 -1.82 -10.09
N GLY A 490 4.95 -1.03 -9.60
CA GLY A 490 5.66 -0.02 -10.37
C GLY A 490 4.93 1.32 -10.50
N GLN A 491 3.85 1.55 -9.74
CA GLN A 491 3.15 2.84 -9.60
C GLN A 491 2.72 3.43 -10.95
N VAL A 492 2.14 2.57 -11.80
CA VAL A 492 1.80 2.91 -13.19
C VAL A 492 0.41 3.56 -13.24
N ILE A 493 0.37 4.78 -13.79
CA ILE A 493 -0.88 5.45 -14.15
C ILE A 493 -1.29 4.92 -15.54
N PRO A 494 -2.48 4.31 -15.69
CA PRO A 494 -2.97 3.93 -17.01
C PRO A 494 -3.10 5.17 -17.92
N PRO A 495 -2.81 5.05 -19.22
CA PRO A 495 -2.94 6.15 -20.16
C PRO A 495 -4.38 6.67 -20.20
N LYS A 496 -4.52 7.97 -20.49
CA LYS A 496 -5.80 8.65 -20.51
C LYS A 496 -6.81 7.91 -21.39
N GLY A 497 -8.03 7.77 -20.88
CA GLY A 497 -9.12 7.08 -21.60
C GLY A 497 -9.09 5.55 -21.55
N TYR A 498 -7.99 4.90 -21.13
CA TYR A 498 -7.91 3.43 -21.07
C TYR A 498 -9.06 2.78 -20.30
N LEU A 499 -9.23 3.11 -19.00
CA LEU A 499 -10.31 2.54 -18.19
C LEU A 499 -11.70 2.94 -18.70
N LYS A 500 -11.84 4.15 -19.27
CA LYS A 500 -13.10 4.59 -19.89
C LYS A 500 -13.45 3.76 -21.12
N GLU A 501 -12.46 3.28 -21.88
CA GLU A 501 -12.70 2.43 -23.05
C GLU A 501 -12.83 0.95 -22.69
N VAL A 502 -12.31 0.49 -21.54
CA VAL A 502 -12.37 -0.91 -21.08
C VAL A 502 -13.54 -1.21 -20.15
N TYR A 503 -13.98 -0.25 -19.33
CA TYR A 503 -15.17 -0.42 -18.45
C TYR A 503 -16.47 -0.16 -19.14
N ARG A 504 -16.33 0.59 -20.22
CA ARG A 504 -16.99 0.22 -21.43
C ARG A 504 -17.00 -1.30 -21.52
#